data_AF-A0A965JRI4-F1
#
_entry.id   AF-A0A965JRI4-F1
#
_cell.length_a   1.000
_cell.length_b   1.000
_cell.length_c   1.000
_cell.angle_alpha   90.00
_cell.angle_beta   90.00
_cell.angle_gamma   90.00
#
_symmetry.space_group_name_H-M   'P 1'
#
loop_
_entity.id
_entity.type
_entity.pdbx_description
1 polymer ?
#
loop_
_entity_poly.entity_id
_entity_poly.type
_entity_poly.pdbx_seq_one_letter_code
_entity_poly.pdbx_strand_id
1 'polypeptide(L)'
;MDIVLYSNEQERKRAVILELKKLTANYKENGTGINQLFNYSVQLYGAGVKELYLYLIAEIDDKFRIQLVSKEGFKRIFSHEGEVYQNSYPDFNAYIQIISPNAIIADANARNKTFLDIIKSSKK
;
A
#
# COMPACT_ATOMS: atom_id res chain seq x y z
N MET A 1 6.71 -10.13 -5.23
CA MET A 1 6.27 -8.87 -5.88
C MET A 1 5.35 -9.30 -6.98
N ASP A 2 4.10 -8.86 -6.91
CA ASP A 2 3.10 -9.27 -7.89
C ASP A 2 3.05 -8.25 -9.03
N ILE A 3 3.12 -6.96 -8.71
CA ILE A 3 3.13 -5.87 -9.69
C ILE A 3 4.20 -4.85 -9.31
N VAL A 4 4.97 -4.39 -10.31
CA VAL A 4 5.91 -3.27 -10.17
C VAL A 4 5.72 -2.31 -11.33
N LEU A 5 5.62 -1.02 -11.02
CA LEU A 5 5.48 0.07 -11.98
C LEU A 5 6.61 1.08 -11.75
N TYR A 6 7.28 1.49 -12.82
CA TYR A 6 8.31 2.53 -12.76
C TYR A 6 7.78 3.83 -13.37
N SER A 7 8.15 4.98 -12.80
CA SER A 7 7.70 6.29 -13.31
C SER A 7 8.25 6.64 -14.70
N ASN A 8 9.39 6.06 -15.08
CA ASN A 8 10.03 6.19 -16.38
C ASN A 8 10.87 4.93 -16.64
N GLU A 9 10.76 4.34 -17.83
CA GLU A 9 11.47 3.13 -18.24
C GLU A 9 13.00 3.28 -18.25
N GLN A 10 13.50 4.47 -18.57
CA GLN A 10 14.92 4.74 -18.80
C GLN A 10 15.68 4.90 -17.49
N GLU A 11 15.19 5.76 -16.59
CA GLU A 11 15.91 6.09 -15.35
C GLU A 11 15.46 5.29 -14.13
N ARG A 12 14.22 4.78 -14.15
CA ARG A 12 13.62 3.95 -13.09
C ARG A 12 13.80 4.51 -11.67
N LYS A 13 13.84 5.84 -11.52
CA LYS A 13 14.13 6.51 -10.23
C LYS A 13 13.03 6.35 -9.20
N ARG A 14 11.79 6.08 -9.63
CA ARG A 14 10.65 5.94 -8.73
C ARG A 14 9.88 4.68 -9.10
N ALA A 15 9.48 3.91 -8.09
CA ALA A 15 8.71 2.70 -8.31
C ALA A 15 7.52 2.60 -7.36
N VAL A 16 6.44 2.03 -7.90
CA VAL A 16 5.27 1.59 -7.16
C VAL A 16 5.27 0.06 -7.16
N ILE A 17 5.10 -0.55 -5.99
CA ILE A 17 5.14 -2.00 -5.81
C ILE A 17 3.85 -2.42 -5.15
N LEU A 18 3.18 -3.42 -5.72
CA LEU A 18 2.00 -4.03 -5.13
C LEU A 18 2.26 -5.50 -4.85
N GLU A 19 1.92 -5.90 -3.63
CA GLU A 19 1.89 -7.28 -3.17
C GLU A 19 0.47 -7.58 -2.68
N LEU A 20 -0.10 -8.67 -3.14
CA LEU A 20 -1.48 -9.08 -2.90
C LEU A 20 -1.46 -10.38 -2.09
N LYS A 21 -2.21 -10.41 -1.00
CA LYS A 21 -2.49 -11.65 -0.27
C LYS A 21 -3.89 -12.14 -0.57
N LYS A 22 -4.08 -13.46 -0.42
CA LYS A 22 -5.40 -14.07 -0.53
C LYS A 22 -6.30 -13.50 0.55
N LEU A 23 -7.58 -13.34 0.25
CA LEU A 23 -8.58 -12.90 1.23
C LEU A 23 -8.71 -13.86 2.42
N THR A 24 -8.34 -15.13 2.23
CA THR A 24 -8.37 -16.17 3.27
C THR A 24 -7.03 -16.34 4.01
N ALA A 25 -6.02 -15.52 3.69
CA ALA A 25 -4.71 -15.61 4.31
C ALA A 25 -4.79 -15.20 5.80
N ASN A 26 -4.14 -15.98 6.65
CA ASN A 26 -4.08 -15.66 8.08
C ASN A 26 -3.02 -14.58 8.39
N TYR A 27 -3.04 -14.04 9.61
CA TYR A 27 -2.11 -12.99 10.02
C TYR A 27 -0.62 -13.30 9.79
N LYS A 28 -0.18 -14.57 9.89
CA LYS A 28 1.22 -14.93 9.65
C LYS A 28 1.55 -14.81 8.17
N GLU A 29 0.68 -15.32 7.30
CA GLU A 29 0.81 -15.21 5.86
C GLU A 29 0.80 -13.74 5.43
N ASN A 30 -0.09 -12.92 5.98
CA ASN A 30 -0.13 -11.47 5.73
C ASN A 30 1.14 -10.78 6.24
N GLY A 31 1.64 -11.18 7.42
CA GLY A 31 2.90 -10.72 7.98
C GLY A 31 4.12 -11.02 7.10
N THR A 32 4.13 -12.13 6.35
CA THR A 32 5.20 -12.38 5.38
C THR A 32 5.26 -11.32 4.28
N GLY A 33 4.11 -10.73 3.92
CA GLY A 33 4.03 -9.64 2.94
C GLY A 33 4.79 -8.39 3.37
N ILE A 34 4.76 -8.06 4.66
CA ILE A 34 5.51 -6.92 5.21
C ILE A 34 7.01 -7.12 5.00
N ASN A 35 7.52 -8.30 5.38
CA ASN A 35 8.93 -8.65 5.20
C ASN A 35 9.34 -8.65 3.72
N GLN A 36 8.47 -9.14 2.83
CA GLN A 36 8.70 -9.09 1.39
C GLN A 36 8.83 -7.66 0.88
N LEU A 37 7.90 -6.76 1.24
CA LEU A 37 7.96 -5.35 0.85
C LEU A 37 9.22 -4.66 1.38
N PHE A 38 9.58 -4.89 2.65
CA PHE A 38 10.83 -4.38 3.22
C PHE A 38 12.04 -4.86 2.42
N ASN A 39 12.14 -6.15 2.13
CA ASN A 39 13.26 -6.70 1.35
C ASN A 39 13.33 -6.11 -0.06
N TYR A 40 12.19 -5.96 -0.76
CA TYR A 40 12.16 -5.32 -2.08
C TYR A 40 12.63 -3.87 -2.01
N SER A 41 12.23 -3.13 -0.98
CA SER A 41 12.61 -1.73 -0.84
C SER A 41 14.13 -1.54 -0.68
N VAL A 42 14.78 -2.37 0.14
CA VAL A 42 16.24 -2.35 0.30
C VAL A 42 16.96 -2.74 -1.00
N GLN A 43 16.50 -3.80 -1.67
CA GLN A 43 17.11 -4.28 -2.92
C GLN A 43 17.01 -3.26 -4.04
N LEU A 44 15.82 -2.67 -4.25
CA LEU A 44 15.60 -1.70 -5.31
C LEU A 44 16.29 -0.38 -5.05
N TYR A 45 16.36 0.05 -3.79
CA TYR A 45 17.14 1.21 -3.40
C TYR A 45 18.63 1.02 -3.73
N GLY A 46 19.19 -0.15 -3.37
CA GLY A 46 20.56 -0.53 -3.73
C GLY A 46 20.79 -0.60 -5.25
N ALA A 47 19.76 -0.96 -6.03
CA ALA A 47 19.80 -0.97 -7.49
C ALA A 47 19.63 0.43 -8.14
N GLY A 48 19.47 1.49 -7.34
CA GLY A 48 19.43 2.87 -7.83
C GLY A 48 18.03 3.48 -7.97
N VAL A 49 16.98 2.78 -7.56
CA VAL A 49 15.63 3.35 -7.42
C VAL A 49 15.65 4.29 -6.21
N LYS A 50 15.27 5.55 -6.38
CA LYS A 50 15.43 6.60 -5.37
C LYS A 50 14.21 6.86 -4.53
N GLU A 51 13.03 6.47 -4.98
CA GLU A 51 11.77 6.67 -4.25
C GLU A 51 10.85 5.47 -4.46
N LEU A 52 10.33 4.93 -3.36
CA LEU A 52 9.60 3.66 -3.38
C LEU A 52 8.26 3.80 -2.67
N TYR A 53 7.18 3.43 -3.35
CA TYR A 53 5.83 3.39 -2.81
C TYR A 53 5.34 1.95 -2.85
N LEU A 54 5.19 1.32 -1.70
CA LEU A 54 4.87 -0.10 -1.59
C LEU A 54 3.52 -0.31 -0.93
N TYR A 55 2.73 -1.19 -1.50
CA TYR A 55 1.36 -1.47 -1.05
C TYR A 55 1.21 -2.97 -0.81
N LEU A 56 0.83 -3.34 0.40
CA LEU A 56 0.34 -4.68 0.72
C LEU A 56 -1.18 -4.64 0.77
N ILE A 57 -1.83 -5.39 -0.12
CA ILE A 57 -3.28 -5.58 -0.09
C ILE A 57 -3.57 -6.89 0.62
N ALA A 58 -4.15 -6.81 1.82
CA ALA A 58 -4.38 -7.98 2.67
C ALA A 58 -5.54 -7.75 3.64
N GLU A 59 -6.22 -8.83 4.04
CA GLU A 59 -7.20 -8.76 5.12
C GLU A 59 -6.53 -8.42 6.45
N ILE A 60 -7.20 -7.57 7.24
CA ILE A 60 -6.68 -7.06 8.51
C ILE A 60 -7.55 -7.58 9.65
N ASP A 61 -7.19 -8.76 10.13
CA ASP A 61 -7.74 -9.32 11.36
C ASP A 61 -7.10 -8.71 12.62
N ASP A 62 -7.65 -9.01 13.80
CA ASP A 62 -7.16 -8.47 15.07
C ASP A 62 -5.69 -8.79 15.35
N LYS A 63 -5.23 -9.99 14.97
CA LYS A 63 -3.86 -10.42 15.22
C LYS A 63 -2.89 -9.67 14.30
N PHE A 64 -3.28 -9.50 13.05
CA PHE A 64 -2.49 -8.76 12.07
C PHE A 64 -2.45 -7.28 12.44
N ARG A 65 -3.58 -6.71 12.89
CA ARG A 65 -3.62 -5.34 13.42
C ARG A 65 -2.67 -5.13 14.59
N ILE A 66 -2.67 -6.03 15.57
CA ILE A 66 -1.74 -5.98 16.71
C ILE A 66 -0.29 -6.06 16.22
N GLN A 67 0.01 -6.95 15.27
CA GLN A 67 1.33 -7.05 14.67
C GLN A 67 1.74 -5.73 14.00
N LEU A 68 0.89 -5.16 13.14
CA LEU A 68 1.15 -3.92 12.42
C LEU A 68 1.52 -2.77 13.36
N VAL A 69 0.72 -2.55 14.39
CA VAL A 69 0.90 -1.42 15.30
C VAL A 69 2.01 -1.68 16.32
N SER A 70 1.97 -2.83 17.00
CA SER A 70 2.79 -3.07 18.19
C SER A 70 4.19 -3.56 17.85
N LYS A 71 4.34 -4.30 16.75
CA LYS A 71 5.62 -4.91 16.36
C LYS A 71 6.28 -4.15 15.22
N GLU A 72 5.51 -3.81 14.18
CA GLU A 72 6.05 -3.25 12.95
C GLU A 72 5.98 -1.70 12.90
N GLY A 73 5.37 -1.07 13.91
CA GLY A 73 5.36 0.40 14.09
C GLY A 73 4.49 1.16 13.09
N PHE A 74 3.57 0.49 12.40
CA PHE A 74 2.68 1.14 11.45
C PHE A 74 1.63 2.01 12.17
N LYS A 75 1.28 3.13 11.53
CA LYS A 75 0.25 4.06 12.01
C LYS A 75 -1.00 3.93 11.15
N ARG A 76 -2.16 3.86 11.80
CA ARG A 76 -3.44 3.87 11.09
C ARG A 76 -3.66 5.25 10.45
N ILE A 77 -4.10 5.26 9.19
CA ILE A 77 -4.50 6.47 8.47
C ILE A 77 -5.98 6.38 8.06
N PHE A 78 -6.53 7.50 7.59
CA PHE A 78 -7.94 7.58 7.22
C PHE A 78 -8.27 6.74 5.97
N SER A 79 -9.43 6.09 6.01
CA SER A 79 -10.13 5.50 4.87
C SER A 79 -11.64 5.55 5.14
N HIS A 80 -12.46 5.62 4.10
CA HIS A 80 -13.92 5.72 4.26
C HIS A 80 -14.52 4.44 4.89
N GLU A 81 -14.00 3.29 4.45
CA GLU A 81 -14.34 1.98 5.01
C GLU A 81 -13.08 1.12 5.11
N GLY A 82 -13.10 0.06 5.92
CA GLY A 82 -11.93 -0.78 6.09
C GLY A 82 -10.78 -0.07 6.83
N GLU A 83 -9.56 -0.51 6.55
CA GLU A 83 -8.39 -0.08 7.32
C GLU A 83 -7.18 0.15 6.41
N VAL A 84 -6.47 1.24 6.69
CA VAL A 84 -5.19 1.54 6.07
C VAL A 84 -4.17 1.87 7.14
N TYR A 85 -2.99 1.28 7.00
CA TYR A 85 -1.84 1.49 7.87
C TYR A 85 -0.65 1.93 7.05
N GLN A 86 0.15 2.86 7.56
CA GLN A 86 1.31 3.39 6.87
C GLN A 86 2.54 3.38 7.78
N ASN A 87 3.69 3.08 7.18
CA ASN A 87 5.00 3.37 7.75
C ASN A 87 5.95 3.92 6.67
N SER A 88 6.95 4.68 7.08
CA SER A 88 7.97 5.28 6.22
C SER A 88 9.36 4.86 6.69
N TYR A 89 10.24 4.57 5.75
CA TYR A 89 11.60 4.13 5.98
C TYR A 89 12.57 5.09 5.28
N PRO A 90 13.06 6.12 5.98
CA PRO A 90 13.91 7.16 5.39
C PRO A 90 15.22 6.63 4.82
N ASP A 91 15.81 5.62 5.45
CA ASP A 91 17.12 5.05 5.07
C ASP A 91 17.19 4.56 3.62
N PHE A 92 16.05 4.13 3.07
CA PHE A 92 15.91 3.68 1.69
C PHE A 92 14.75 4.37 0.96
N ASN A 93 14.34 5.55 1.43
CA ASN A 93 13.28 6.41 0.89
C ASN A 93 12.04 5.64 0.42
N ALA A 94 11.48 4.81 1.31
CA ALA A 94 10.33 3.98 1.04
C ALA A 94 9.13 4.30 1.93
N TYR A 95 7.95 4.24 1.33
CA TYR A 95 6.66 4.42 1.98
C TYR A 95 5.88 3.13 1.80
N ILE A 96 5.60 2.43 2.91
CA ILE A 96 4.85 1.18 2.90
C ILE A 96 3.45 1.44 3.44
N GLN A 97 2.44 1.03 2.69
CA GLN A 97 1.05 1.03 3.13
C GLN A 97 0.46 -0.38 3.11
N ILE A 98 -0.30 -0.70 4.14
CA ILE A 98 -1.07 -1.94 4.26
C ILE A 98 -2.54 -1.54 4.18
N ILE A 99 -3.23 -2.05 3.17
CA ILE A 99 -4.58 -1.61 2.81
C ILE A 99 -5.50 -2.83 2.81
N SER A 100 -6.62 -2.75 3.53
CA SER A 100 -7.64 -3.80 3.45
C SER A 100 -8.39 -3.73 2.10
N PRO A 101 -8.83 -4.87 1.54
CA PRO A 101 -9.56 -4.88 0.27
C PRO A 101 -10.78 -3.95 0.26
N ASN A 102 -11.53 -3.91 1.36
CA ASN A 102 -12.69 -3.02 1.51
C ASN A 102 -12.31 -1.54 1.44
N ALA A 103 -11.15 -1.15 1.99
CA ALA A 103 -10.65 0.22 1.90
C ALA A 103 -10.39 0.63 0.45
N ILE A 104 -9.76 -0.23 -0.36
CA ILE A 104 -9.55 0.04 -1.79
C ILE A 104 -10.87 0.30 -2.50
N ILE A 105 -11.84 -0.59 -2.30
CA ILE A 105 -13.11 -0.55 -3.01
C ILE A 105 -13.89 0.70 -2.62
N ALA A 106 -14.03 0.95 -1.31
CA ALA A 106 -14.78 2.09 -0.80
C ALA A 106 -14.15 3.42 -1.19
N ASP A 107 -12.84 3.57 -1.03
CA ASP A 107 -12.14 4.81 -1.39
C ASP A 107 -12.16 5.05 -2.90
N ALA A 108 -12.03 3.99 -3.73
CA ALA A 108 -12.15 4.12 -5.17
C ALA A 108 -13.57 4.53 -5.61
N ASN A 109 -14.61 3.94 -5.00
CA ASN A 109 -16.00 4.29 -5.28
C ASN A 109 -16.32 5.73 -4.86
N ALA A 110 -15.90 6.14 -3.66
CA ALA A 110 -16.07 7.50 -3.16
C ALA A 110 -15.39 8.51 -4.09
N ARG A 111 -14.12 8.27 -4.44
CA ARG A 111 -13.35 9.12 -5.36
C ARG A 111 -14.02 9.24 -6.73
N ASN A 112 -14.41 8.11 -7.32
CA ASN A 112 -15.03 8.10 -8.65
C ASN A 112 -16.38 8.83 -8.63
N LYS A 113 -17.19 8.63 -7.58
CA LYS A 113 -18.44 9.35 -7.39
C LYS A 113 -18.21 10.85 -7.30
N THR A 114 -17.28 11.31 -6.45
CA THR A 114 -16.94 12.73 -6.32
C THR A 114 -16.54 13.33 -7.66
N PHE A 115 -15.68 12.66 -8.44
CA PHE A 115 -15.29 13.17 -9.76
C PHE A 115 -16.48 13.26 -10.73
N LEU A 116 -17.35 12.25 -10.76
CA LEU A 116 -18.53 12.27 -11.61
C LEU A 116 -19.51 13.38 -11.22
N ASP A 117 -19.68 13.64 -9.93
CA ASP A 117 -20.56 14.69 -9.42
C ASP A 117 -20.05 16.08 -9.78
N ILE A 118 -18.72 16.30 -9.71
CA ILE A 118 -18.07 17.54 -10.20
C ILE A 118 -18.36 17.74 -11.69
N ILE A 119 -18.12 16.72 -12.53
CA ILE A 119 -18.34 16.82 -13.99
C ILE A 119 -19.80 17.08 -14.34
N LYS A 120 -20.74 16.45 -13.63
CA LYS A 120 -22.18 16.68 -13.84
C LYS A 120 -22.60 18.09 -13.42
N SER A 121 -22.01 18.60 -12.34
CA SER A 121 -22.33 19.93 -11.82
C SER A 121 -21.76 21.04 -12.70
N SER A 122 -20.61 20.82 -13.35
CA SER A 122 -19.99 21.77 -14.28
C SER A 122 -20.63 21.80 -15.67
N LYS A 123 -21.54 20.87 -15.98
CA LYS A 123 -22.31 20.82 -17.25
C LYS A 123 -23.67 21.51 -17.16
N LYS A 124 -24.03 22.03 -15.99
CA LYS A 124 -25.17 22.95 -15.80
C LYS A 124 -24.69 24.38 -15.89
#